data_AF-A0A2U3P6P8-F1
#
_entry.id   AF-A0A2U3P6P8-F1
#
_cell.length_a   1.000
_cell.length_b   1.000
_cell.length_c   1.000
_cell.angle_alpha   90.00
_cell.angle_beta   90.00
_cell.angle_gamma   90.00
#
_symmetry.space_group_name_H-M   'P 1'
#
loop_
_entity.id
_entity.type
_entity.pdbx_description
1 polymer ?
#
loop_
_entity_poly.entity_id
_entity_poly.type
_entity_poly.pdbx_seq_one_letter_code
_entity_poly.pdbx_strand_id
1 'polypeptide(L)' 'MVTVERGRTRCPRCMKMSEYQFLDRGNDTLEYEVRCPDGHVHSEVTTISTPTITAA' A
#
# COMPACT_ATOMS: atom_id res chain seq x y z
N MET A 1 9.54 -8.93 -1.83
CA MET A 1 8.30 -8.13 -1.73
C MET A 1 7.15 -9.00 -2.22
N VAL A 2 6.06 -9.07 -1.45
CA VAL A 2 4.86 -9.86 -1.80
C VAL A 2 3.65 -8.95 -1.77
N THR A 3 2.81 -9.01 -2.79
CA THR A 3 1.52 -8.32 -2.77
C THR A 3 0.58 -9.03 -1.81
N VAL A 4 0.18 -8.35 -0.73
CA VAL A 4 -0.73 -8.90 0.28
C VAL A 4 -2.18 -8.54 0.02
N GLU A 5 -2.42 -7.39 -0.60
CA GLU A 5 -3.75 -6.93 -1.02
C GLU A 5 -3.63 -6.13 -2.31
N ARG A 6 -4.67 -6.15 -3.14
CA ARG A 6 -4.79 -5.29 -4.31
C ARG A 6 -6.25 -4.94 -4.57
N GLY A 7 -6.47 -3.78 -5.18
CA GLY A 7 -7.80 -3.33 -5.52
C GLY A 7 -7.78 -2.15 -6.49
N ARG A 8 -8.90 -1.45 -6.57
CA ARG A 8 -9.05 -0.25 -7.38
C ARG A 8 -9.29 0.96 -6.51
N THR A 9 -8.64 2.06 -6.87
CA THR A 9 -8.78 3.36 -6.21
C THR A 9 -8.70 4.48 -7.25
N ARG A 10 -8.88 5.73 -6.82
CA ARG A 10 -8.62 6.89 -7.68
C ARG A 10 -7.18 7.36 -7.52
N CYS A 11 -6.53 7.69 -8.63
CA CYS A 11 -5.23 8.32 -8.59
C CYS A 11 -5.32 9.66 -7.84
N PRO A 12 -4.49 9.92 -6.81
CA PRO A 12 -4.52 11.19 -6.07
C PRO A 12 -4.22 12.42 -6.95
N ARG A 13 -3.56 12.24 -8.10
CA ARG A 13 -3.18 13.33 -9.00
C ARG A 13 -4.23 13.65 -10.05
N CYS A 14 -4.69 12.67 -10.81
CA CYS A 14 -5.61 12.89 -11.94
C CYS A 14 -7.02 12.37 -11.71
N MET A 15 -7.30 11.77 -10.54
CA MET A 15 -8.60 11.21 -10.14
C MET A 15 -9.16 10.10 -11.04
N LYS A 16 -8.39 9.63 -12.03
CA LYS A 16 -8.75 8.47 -12.85
C LYS A 16 -8.71 7.18 -12.05
N MET A 17 -9.52 6.22 -12.48
CA MET A 17 -9.51 4.87 -11.91
C MET A 17 -8.14 4.21 -12.13
N SER A 18 -7.57 3.71 -11.05
CA SER A 18 -6.21 3.17 -10.99
C SER A 18 -6.21 1.92 -10.11
N GLU A 19 -5.17 1.10 -10.25
CA GLU A 19 -4.97 -0.06 -9.40
C GLU A 19 -4.10 0.34 -8.21
N TYR A 20 -4.45 -0.14 -7.03
CA TYR A 20 -3.59 -0.08 -5.86
C TYR A 20 -3.19 -1.48 -5.42
N GLN A 21 -2.07 -1.56 -4.74
CA GLN A 21 -1.57 -2.76 -4.10
C GLN A 21 -0.89 -2.43 -2.79
N PHE A 22 -1.08 -3.28 -1.80
CA PHE A 22 -0.29 -3.32 -0.59
C PHE A 22 0.81 -4.37 -0.76
N LEU A 23 2.04 -3.95 -0.55
CA LEU A 23 3.25 -4.75 -0.68
C LEU A 23 3.87 -4.94 0.70
N ASP A 24 3.95 -6.20 1.14
CA ASP A 24 4.81 -6.55 2.26
C ASP A 24 6.28 -6.48 1.81
N ARG A 25 7.03 -5.58 2.46
CA ARG A 25 8.46 -5.38 2.22
C ARG A 25 9.34 -6.16 3.21
N GLY A 26 8.75 -6.85 4.17
CA GLY A 26 9.46 -7.46 5.29
C GLY A 26 9.80 -6.43 6.37
N ASN A 27 10.43 -6.88 7.48
CA ASN A 27 10.75 -6.04 8.64
C ASN A 27 9.56 -5.21 9.12
N ASP A 28 8.39 -5.85 9.23
CA ASP A 28 7.14 -5.23 9.64
C ASP A 28 6.80 -3.96 8.83
N THR A 29 7.17 -3.92 7.55
CA THR A 29 6.96 -2.75 6.69
C THR A 29 5.99 -3.07 5.57
N LEU A 30 4.94 -2.25 5.47
CA LEU A 30 3.92 -2.34 4.43
C LEU A 30 4.02 -1.10 3.53
N GLU A 31 4.04 -1.32 2.23
CA GLU A 31 3.97 -0.24 1.25
C GLU A 31 2.61 -0.24 0.56
N TYR A 32 1.93 0.90 0.60
CA TYR A 32 0.80 1.19 -0.26
C TYR A 32 1.31 1.78 -1.57
N GLU A 33 0.95 1.19 -2.71
CA GLU A 33 1.34 1.67 -4.03
C GLU A 33 0.10 1.82 -4.93
N VAL A 34 -0.04 2.97 -5.59
CA VAL A 34 -1.08 3.24 -6.59
C VAL A 34 -0.42 3.47 -7.94
N ARG A 35 -0.80 2.67 -8.93
CA ARG A 35 -0.31 2.78 -10.31
C ARG A 35 -1.41 3.30 -11.21
N CYS A 36 -1.23 4.52 -11.67
CA CYS A 36 -2.13 5.17 -12.60
C CYS A 36 -1.79 4.80 -14.05
N PRO A 37 -2.79 4.54 -14.92
CA PRO A 37 -2.54 4.25 -16.34
C PRO A 37 -1.87 5.41 -17.09
N ASP A 38 -2.05 6.65 -16.62
CA ASP A 38 -1.36 7.83 -17.16
C ASP A 38 0.10 7.98 -16.67
N GLY A 39 0.65 6.99 -15.96
CA GLY A 39 2.06 6.96 -15.55
C GLY A 39 2.38 7.58 -14.19
N HIS A 40 1.38 8.05 -13.43
CA HIS A 40 1.60 8.46 -12.05
C HIS A 40 1.76 7.25 -11.13
N VAL A 41 2.80 7.27 -10.31
CA VAL A 41 2.97 6.32 -9.21
C VAL A 41 2.92 7.10 -7.90
N HIS A 42 2.04 6.67 -7.00
CA HIS A 42 2.02 7.14 -5.62
C HIS A 42 2.38 5.97 -4.72
N SER A 43 3.29 6.19 -3.78
CA SER A 43 3.75 5.16 -2.86
C SER A 43 3.90 5.76 -1.46
N GLU A 44 3.42 5.04 -0.47
CA GLU A 44 3.54 5.37 0.95
C GLU A 44 4.02 4.13 1.72
N VAL A 45 5.08 4.30 2.50
CA VAL A 45 5.69 3.21 3.27
C VAL A 45 5.35 3.41 4.74
N THR A 46 4.75 2.39 5.34
CA THR A 46 4.31 2.40 6.74
C THR A 46 4.97 1.25 7.48
N THR A 47 5.64 1.57 8.59
CA THR A 47 6.11 0.57 9.54
C THR A 47 4.93 0.14 10.42
N ILE A 48 4.58 -1.13 10.35
CA ILE A 48 3.57 -1.76 11.19
C ILE A 48 4.24 -2.12 12.52
N SER A 49 4.01 -1.33 13.55
CA SER A 49 4.33 -1.79 14.91
C SER A 49 3.31 -2.84 15.30
N THR A 50 3.67 -4.13 15.34
CA THR A 50 2.77 -5.16 15.90
C THR A 50 2.55 -4.83 17.38
N PRO A 51 1.34 -4.42 17.81
CA PRO A 51 1.12 -4.16 19.22
C PRO A 51 1.25 -5.47 19.97
N THR A 52 2.14 -5.51 20.97
CA THR A 52 2.23 -6.65 21.88
C THR A 52 1.00 -6.64 22.78
N ILE A 53 -0.06 -7.32 22.35
CA ILE A 53 -1.25 -7.52 23.18
C ILE A 53 -0.87 -8.56 24.24
N THR A 54 -0.49 -8.10 25.42
CA THR A 54 -0.30 -8.97 26.59
C THR A 54 -1.68 -9.30 27.13
N ALA A 55 -2.12 -10.55 26.97
CA ALA A 55 -3.30 -11.05 27.67
C ALA A 55 -3.00 -11.10 29.17
N ALA A 56 -3.87 -10.48 29.98
CA ALA A 56 -3.78 -10.41 31.43
C ALA A 56 -4.42 -11.63 32.10
#